data_AF-A0A7S2ATW3-F1
#
_entry.id   AF-A0A7S2ATW3-F1
#
_cell.length_a   1.000
_cell.length_b   1.000
_cell.length_c   1.000
_cell.angle_alpha   90.00
_cell.angle_beta   90.00
_cell.angle_gamma   90.00
#
_symmetry.space_group_name_H-M   'P 1'
#
loop_
_entity.id
_entity.type
_entity.pdbx_description
1 polymer ?
#
loop_
_entity_poly.entity_id
_entity_poly.type
_entity_poly.pdbx_seq_one_letter_code
_entity_poly.pdbx_strand_id
1 'polypeptide(L)'
;PCPRQTTPVPMAALRASREFDVVVFGATGFTGRKVARHLAKYAPQTRVALAGRSEDKLRAITEELPGNVGVIVADVFDDKQVADMASRTKCVASLAGPYAQLGLPIVRACVDNETDYCDLTGEAHFIRASADKFHAEAK
;
A
#
# COMPACT_ATOMS: atom_id res chain seq x y z
N PRO A 1 -29.20 -25.79 7.66
CA PRO A 1 -28.17 -25.44 6.65
C PRO A 1 -28.58 -24.16 5.90
N CYS A 2 -28.01 -23.02 6.30
CA CYS A 2 -28.28 -21.72 5.68
C CYS A 2 -27.42 -21.57 4.41
N PRO A 3 -27.99 -21.34 3.22
CA PRO A 3 -27.21 -21.08 2.03
C PRO A 3 -26.65 -19.66 2.12
N ARG A 4 -25.33 -19.53 2.29
CA ARG A 4 -24.65 -18.23 2.14
C ARG A 4 -24.71 -17.85 0.66
N GLN A 5 -25.63 -16.96 0.31
CA GLN A 5 -25.61 -16.24 -0.96
C GLN A 5 -24.59 -15.11 -0.83
N THR A 6 -23.41 -15.25 -1.44
CA THR A 6 -22.48 -14.13 -1.65
C THR A 6 -22.76 -13.56 -3.03
N THR A 7 -23.63 -12.54 -3.11
CA THR A 7 -23.72 -11.71 -4.30
C THR A 7 -22.38 -10.98 -4.50
N PRO A 8 -21.83 -10.91 -5.73
CA PRO A 8 -20.61 -10.13 -5.97
C PRO A 8 -20.89 -8.65 -5.71
N VAL A 9 -20.18 -8.07 -4.74
CA VAL A 9 -20.20 -6.62 -4.52
C VAL A 9 -19.47 -5.97 -5.70
N PRO A 10 -20.03 -4.92 -6.35
CA PRO A 10 -19.35 -4.25 -7.46
C PRO A 10 -17.99 -3.70 -7.03
N MET A 11 -16.96 -3.90 -7.86
CA MET A 11 -15.58 -3.49 -7.59
C MET A 11 -15.42 -2.02 -7.16
N ALA A 12 -16.19 -1.13 -7.77
CA ALA A 12 -16.22 0.29 -7.40
C ALA A 12 -16.73 0.53 -5.96
N ALA A 13 -17.68 -0.28 -5.49
CA ALA A 13 -18.20 -0.20 -4.14
C ALA A 13 -17.19 -0.75 -3.11
N LEU A 14 -16.46 -1.82 -3.46
CA LEU A 14 -15.39 -2.37 -2.62
C LEU A 14 -14.21 -1.39 -2.46
N ARG A 15 -13.83 -0.72 -3.57
CA ARG A 15 -12.82 0.35 -3.54
C ARG A 15 -13.29 1.55 -2.73
N ALA A 16 -14.57 1.94 -2.83
CA ALA A 16 -15.12 3.05 -2.04
C ALA A 16 -15.12 2.79 -0.52
N SER A 17 -15.20 1.53 -0.09
CA SER A 17 -15.21 1.14 1.33
C SER A 17 -13.82 0.99 1.99
N ARG A 18 -12.72 1.15 1.26
CA ARG A 18 -11.36 1.01 1.84
C ARG A 18 -11.12 2.07 2.92
N GLU A 19 -10.40 1.70 3.98
CA GLU A 19 -10.07 2.58 5.12
C GLU A 19 -9.19 3.76 4.65
N PHE A 20 -8.21 3.47 3.79
CA PHE A 20 -7.29 4.45 3.24
C PHE A 20 -7.43 4.60 1.74
N ASP A 21 -7.14 5.79 1.25
CA ASP A 21 -7.02 6.05 -0.18
C ASP A 21 -5.60 5.74 -0.65
N VAL A 22 -4.58 6.08 0.15
CA VAL A 22 -3.18 5.82 -0.17
C VAL A 22 -2.43 5.33 1.07
N VAL A 23 -1.69 4.25 0.93
CA VAL A 23 -0.69 3.80 1.92
C VAL A 23 0.70 4.10 1.37
N VAL A 24 1.51 4.79 2.16
CA VAL A 24 2.91 5.09 1.85
C VAL A 24 3.78 4.02 2.52
N PHE A 25 4.18 2.98 1.78
CA PHE A 25 5.07 1.93 2.29
C PHE A 25 6.53 2.37 2.19
N GLY A 26 7.30 2.18 3.27
CA GLY A 26 8.65 2.74 3.37
C GLY A 26 8.65 4.20 3.85
N ALA A 27 7.60 4.63 4.55
CA ALA A 27 7.41 6.01 4.99
C ALA A 27 8.55 6.54 5.89
N THR A 28 9.30 5.67 6.57
CA THR A 28 10.42 6.09 7.43
C THR A 28 11.68 6.44 6.66
N GLY A 29 11.76 6.07 5.37
CA GLY A 29 12.85 6.39 4.46
C GLY A 29 12.82 7.85 3.98
N PHE A 30 13.87 8.27 3.28
CA PHE A 30 14.04 9.65 2.84
C PHE A 30 12.90 10.13 1.92
N THR A 31 12.63 9.39 0.84
CA THR A 31 11.55 9.72 -0.10
C THR A 31 10.18 9.55 0.54
N GLY A 32 10.00 8.50 1.35
CA GLY A 32 8.77 8.24 2.10
C GLY A 32 8.31 9.41 2.94
N ARG A 33 9.22 10.00 3.74
CA ARG A 33 8.93 11.19 4.55
C ARG A 33 8.50 12.39 3.71
N LYS A 34 9.13 12.59 2.55
CA LYS A 34 8.78 13.70 1.63
C LYS A 34 7.41 13.50 1.01
N VAL A 35 7.09 12.30 0.55
CA VAL A 35 5.78 11.95 -0.02
C VAL A 35 4.69 12.09 1.03
N ALA A 36 4.91 11.57 2.25
CA ALA A 36 3.97 11.71 3.36
C ALA A 36 3.66 13.19 3.67
N ARG A 37 4.69 14.03 3.77
CA ARG A 37 4.54 15.47 3.97
C ARG A 37 3.83 16.17 2.82
N HIS A 38 4.12 15.76 1.59
CA HIS A 38 3.48 16.32 0.41
C HIS A 38 1.98 16.01 0.38
N LEU A 39 1.59 14.75 0.62
CA LEU A 39 0.20 14.32 0.66
C LEU A 39 -0.57 15.03 1.79
N ALA A 40 -0.02 15.05 3.00
CA ALA A 40 -0.65 15.72 4.15
C ALA A 40 -0.87 17.22 3.90
N LYS A 41 0.05 17.89 3.20
CA LYS A 41 -0.05 19.32 2.92
C LYS A 41 -0.98 19.66 1.75
N TYR A 42 -0.91 18.92 0.65
CA TYR A 42 -1.54 19.31 -0.61
C TYR A 42 -2.76 18.46 -0.97
N ALA A 43 -3.00 17.35 -0.26
CA ALA A 43 -4.15 16.50 -0.45
C ALA A 43 -4.85 16.19 0.91
N PRO A 44 -5.30 17.23 1.64
CA PRO A 44 -5.82 17.07 3.02
C PRO A 44 -7.13 16.25 3.12
N GLN A 45 -7.81 16.02 1.99
CA GLN A 45 -9.01 15.18 1.93
C GLN A 45 -8.69 13.69 1.68
N THR A 46 -7.43 13.37 1.34
CA THR A 46 -6.99 12.00 1.10
C THR A 46 -6.72 11.32 2.44
N ARG A 47 -7.34 10.14 2.66
CA ARG A 47 -7.09 9.33 3.85
C ARG A 47 -5.78 8.57 3.67
N VAL A 48 -4.72 9.03 4.32
CA VAL A 48 -3.36 8.48 4.17
C VAL A 48 -2.98 7.62 5.38
N ALA A 49 -2.30 6.51 5.14
CA ALA A 49 -1.55 5.80 6.17
C ALA A 49 -0.06 5.68 5.84
N LEU A 50 0.79 5.69 6.87
CA LEU A 50 2.21 5.41 6.76
C LEU A 50 2.45 3.94 7.12
N ALA A 51 3.18 3.23 6.26
CA ALA A 51 3.47 1.81 6.46
C ALA A 51 4.97 1.50 6.51
N GLY A 52 5.31 0.54 7.37
CA GLY A 52 6.67 0.02 7.54
C GLY A 52 6.81 -0.81 8.81
N ARG A 53 8.04 -1.23 9.12
CA ARG A 53 8.33 -2.22 10.18
C ARG A 53 8.32 -1.67 11.61
N SER A 54 8.52 -0.36 11.78
CA SER A 54 8.73 0.25 13.11
C SER A 54 7.60 1.23 13.40
N GLU A 55 6.65 0.78 14.22
CA GLU A 55 5.48 1.58 14.61
C GLU A 55 5.89 2.92 15.24
N ASP A 56 6.83 2.91 16.18
CA ASP A 56 7.30 4.12 16.87
C ASP A 56 7.84 5.17 15.89
N LYS A 57 8.63 4.74 14.89
CA LYS A 57 9.15 5.65 13.86
C LYS A 57 8.07 6.20 12.95
N LEU A 58 7.02 5.41 12.69
CA LEU A 58 5.87 5.87 11.90
C LEU A 58 5.06 6.89 12.69
N ARG A 59 4.77 6.61 13.97
CA ARG A 59 4.05 7.51 14.87
C ARG A 59 4.77 8.85 15.03
N ALA A 60 6.08 8.84 15.22
CA ALA A 60 6.88 10.07 15.27
C ALA A 60 6.74 10.92 14.00
N ILE A 61 6.62 10.30 12.81
CA ILE A 61 6.39 11.04 11.57
C ILE A 61 4.96 11.60 11.55
N THR A 62 3.95 10.85 11.99
CA THR A 62 2.57 11.35 12.01
C THR A 62 2.39 12.58 12.90
N GLU A 63 3.15 12.69 13.99
CA GLU A 63 3.13 13.85 14.88
C GLU A 63 3.67 15.14 14.21
N GLU A 64 4.53 15.00 13.19
CA GLU A 64 5.06 16.12 12.41
C GLU A 64 4.13 16.56 11.26
N LEU A 65 3.06 15.81 10.99
CA LEU A 65 2.20 16.01 9.81
C LEU A 65 0.86 16.64 10.19
N PRO A 66 0.32 17.55 9.35
CA PRO A 66 -1.05 18.03 9.55
C PRO A 66 -2.08 16.94 9.23
N GLY A 67 -3.23 17.00 9.90
CA GLY A 67 -4.35 16.09 9.65
C GLY A 67 -4.23 14.76 10.40
N ASN A 68 -5.14 13.83 10.08
CA ASN A 68 -5.16 12.51 10.69
C ASN A 68 -4.52 11.49 9.73
N VAL A 69 -3.27 11.13 10.01
CA VAL A 69 -2.51 10.15 9.21
C VAL A 69 -2.45 8.83 9.98
N GLY A 70 -2.92 7.75 9.35
CA GLY A 70 -2.91 6.41 9.94
C GLY A 70 -1.50 5.79 10.00
N VAL A 71 -1.36 4.73 10.80
CA VAL A 71 -0.14 3.91 10.88
C VAL A 71 -0.50 2.46 10.63
N ILE A 72 0.28 1.79 9.76
CA ILE A 72 0.17 0.35 9.51
C ILE A 72 1.55 -0.27 9.71
N VAL A 73 1.66 -1.22 10.63
CA VAL A 73 2.87 -2.03 10.74
C VAL A 73 2.81 -3.09 9.64
N ALA A 74 3.81 -3.07 8.78
CA ALA A 74 3.94 -4.05 7.71
C ALA A 74 5.42 -4.39 7.49
N ASP A 75 5.77 -5.65 7.71
CA ASP A 75 7.01 -6.24 7.23
C ASP A 75 6.76 -6.98 5.91
N VAL A 76 7.59 -6.70 4.91
CA VAL A 76 7.49 -7.31 3.58
C VAL A 76 7.78 -8.81 3.58
N PHE A 77 8.43 -9.29 4.63
CA PHE A 77 8.70 -10.72 4.84
C PHE A 77 7.56 -11.45 5.58
N ASP A 78 6.50 -10.74 5.98
CA ASP A 78 5.29 -11.32 6.57
C ASP A 78 4.11 -11.14 5.62
N ASP A 79 3.82 -12.18 4.84
CA ASP A 79 2.74 -12.19 3.85
C ASP A 79 1.39 -11.76 4.42
N LYS A 80 1.10 -12.06 5.69
CA LYS A 80 -0.18 -11.66 6.32
C LYS A 80 -0.24 -10.16 6.56
N GLN A 81 0.86 -9.56 7.00
CA GLN A 81 0.91 -8.11 7.22
C GLN A 81 0.83 -7.34 5.90
N VAL A 82 1.51 -7.82 4.85
CA VAL A 82 1.45 -7.18 3.53
C VAL A 82 0.04 -7.30 2.93
N ALA A 83 -0.60 -8.46 3.06
CA ALA A 83 -1.98 -8.67 2.62
C ALA A 83 -2.99 -7.80 3.39
N ASP A 84 -2.87 -7.71 4.73
CA ASP A 84 -3.71 -6.82 5.55
C ASP A 84 -3.59 -5.38 5.07
N MET A 85 -2.35 -4.88 4.93
CA MET A 85 -2.08 -3.54 4.42
C MET A 85 -2.72 -3.30 3.05
N ALA A 86 -2.50 -4.21 2.10
CA ALA A 86 -3.03 -4.08 0.74
C ALA A 86 -4.57 -4.05 0.73
N SER A 87 -5.22 -4.86 1.58
CA SER A 87 -6.69 -4.94 1.67
C SER A 87 -7.35 -3.67 2.24
N ARG A 88 -6.59 -2.83 2.95
CA ARG A 88 -7.13 -1.64 3.65
C ARG A 88 -7.03 -0.36 2.83
N THR A 89 -6.39 -0.40 1.67
CA THR A 89 -6.13 0.78 0.84
C THR A 89 -6.63 0.63 -0.59
N LYS A 90 -6.84 1.77 -1.27
CA LYS A 90 -7.07 1.78 -2.72
C LYS A 90 -5.76 1.71 -3.51
N CYS A 91 -4.67 2.23 -2.94
CA CYS A 91 -3.36 2.28 -3.56
C CYS A 91 -2.24 2.11 -2.53
N VAL A 92 -1.19 1.35 -2.88
CA VAL A 92 0.08 1.29 -2.17
C VAL A 92 1.14 2.02 -2.99
N ALA A 93 1.67 3.11 -2.43
CA ALA A 93 2.87 3.78 -2.92
C ALA A 93 4.10 3.17 -2.24
N SER A 94 4.79 2.26 -2.92
CA SER A 94 5.98 1.59 -2.42
C SER A 94 7.23 2.44 -2.64
N LEU A 95 7.86 2.83 -1.54
CA LEU A 95 9.05 3.69 -1.52
C LEU A 95 10.20 3.00 -0.76
N ALA A 96 10.16 1.66 -0.67
CA ALA A 96 11.15 0.83 0.00
C ALA A 96 11.91 -0.04 -1.02
N GLY A 97 13.07 0.47 -1.47
CA GLY A 97 14.02 -0.31 -2.27
C GLY A 97 14.99 -1.12 -1.39
N PRO A 98 15.73 -2.08 -1.97
CA PRO A 98 15.78 -2.44 -3.40
C PRO A 98 14.58 -3.28 -3.87
N TYR A 99 13.97 -2.91 -5.00
CA TYR A 99 12.69 -3.46 -5.44
C TYR A 99 12.79 -4.88 -5.97
N ALA A 100 13.91 -5.26 -6.60
CA ALA A 100 14.14 -6.65 -7.00
C ALA A 100 14.10 -7.63 -5.82
N GLN A 101 14.36 -7.16 -4.59
CA GLN A 101 14.33 -7.99 -3.38
C GLN A 101 13.01 -7.86 -2.62
N LEU A 102 12.44 -6.65 -2.56
CA LEU A 102 11.33 -6.33 -1.66
C LEU A 102 10.00 -6.08 -2.39
N GLY A 103 10.00 -5.83 -3.69
CA GLY A 103 8.82 -5.34 -4.40
C GLY A 103 7.77 -6.42 -4.69
N LEU A 104 8.20 -7.63 -5.11
CA LEU A 104 7.28 -8.66 -5.60
C LEU A 104 6.22 -9.11 -4.58
N PRO A 105 6.53 -9.27 -3.28
CA PRO A 105 5.51 -9.59 -2.27
C PRO A 105 4.41 -8.52 -2.19
N ILE A 106 4.76 -7.25 -2.31
CA ILE A 106 3.81 -6.14 -2.27
C ILE A 106 2.96 -6.11 -3.54
N VAL A 107 3.57 -6.26 -4.72
CA VAL A 107 2.85 -6.34 -6.00
C VAL A 107 1.83 -7.49 -5.97
N ARG A 108 2.25 -8.67 -5.51
CA ARG A 108 1.37 -9.83 -5.36
C ARG A 108 0.19 -9.53 -4.45
N ALA A 109 0.45 -8.99 -3.26
CA ALA A 109 -0.62 -8.66 -2.32
C ALA A 109 -1.59 -7.61 -2.87
N CYS A 110 -1.08 -6.65 -3.66
CA CYS A 110 -1.90 -5.65 -4.33
C CYS A 110 -2.80 -6.28 -5.40
N VAL A 111 -2.28 -7.19 -6.22
CA VAL A 111 -3.07 -7.94 -7.21
C VAL A 111 -4.13 -8.80 -6.53
N ASP A 112 -3.75 -9.56 -5.50
CA ASP A 112 -4.66 -10.46 -4.76
C ASP A 112 -5.80 -9.70 -4.06
N ASN A 113 -5.59 -8.42 -3.72
CA ASN A 113 -6.57 -7.56 -3.04
C ASN A 113 -7.22 -6.52 -3.96
N GLU A 114 -6.92 -6.52 -5.26
CA GLU A 114 -7.42 -5.56 -6.23
C GLU A 114 -7.13 -4.10 -5.79
N THR A 115 -5.88 -3.89 -5.39
CA THR A 115 -5.33 -2.62 -4.90
C THR A 115 -4.30 -2.11 -5.90
N ASP A 116 -4.34 -0.81 -6.20
CA ASP A 116 -3.37 -0.21 -7.12
C ASP A 116 -1.97 -0.23 -6.49
N TYR A 117 -0.95 -0.41 -7.31
CA TYR A 117 0.44 -0.39 -6.90
C TYR A 117 1.22 0.64 -7.71
N CYS A 118 2.04 1.46 -7.04
CA CYS A 118 3.01 2.32 -7.70
C CYS A 118 4.33 2.39 -6.92
N ASP A 119 5.42 2.61 -7.63
CA ASP A 119 6.75 2.83 -7.06
C ASP A 119 7.58 3.80 -7.91
N LEU A 120 8.83 4.05 -7.50
CA LEU A 120 9.80 4.87 -8.22
C LEU A 120 10.98 4.05 -8.76
N THR A 121 10.77 2.76 -9.01
CA THR A 121 11.86 1.86 -9.40
C THR A 121 12.42 2.20 -10.77
N GLY A 122 13.74 2.10 -10.90
CA GLY A 122 14.44 2.04 -12.20
C GLY A 122 14.92 0.63 -12.54
N GLU A 123 14.55 -0.38 -11.74
CA GLU A 123 15.09 -1.73 -11.84
C GLU A 123 14.35 -2.53 -12.92
N ALA A 124 14.83 -2.49 -14.16
CA ALA A 124 14.19 -3.12 -15.32
C ALA A 124 13.86 -4.62 -15.13
N HIS A 125 14.73 -5.37 -14.45
CA HIS A 125 14.49 -6.79 -14.15
C HIS A 125 13.29 -6.99 -13.22
N PHE A 126 13.12 -6.13 -12.22
CA PHE A 126 11.97 -6.17 -11.32
C PHE A 126 10.67 -5.78 -12.06
N ILE A 127 10.72 -4.74 -12.90
CA ILE A 127 9.57 -4.32 -13.72
C ILE A 127 9.10 -5.49 -14.59
N ARG A 128 10.04 -6.13 -15.31
CA ARG A 128 9.73 -7.28 -16.16
C ARG A 128 9.17 -8.45 -15.36
N ALA A 129 9.81 -8.81 -14.25
CA ALA A 129 9.36 -9.91 -13.40
C ALA A 129 7.96 -9.66 -12.81
N SER A 130 7.65 -8.42 -12.45
CA SER A 130 6.31 -8.04 -11.95
C SER A 130 5.25 -8.21 -13.02
N ALA A 131 5.52 -7.72 -14.24
CA ALA A 131 4.61 -7.88 -15.37
C ALA A 131 4.41 -9.35 -15.74
N ASP A 132 5.49 -10.12 -15.86
CA ASP A 132 5.44 -11.54 -16.22
C ASP A 132 4.63 -12.38 -15.23
N LYS A 133 4.69 -12.03 -13.93
CA LYS A 133 4.06 -12.80 -12.86
C LYS A 133 2.60 -12.44 -12.59
N PHE A 134 2.21 -11.18 -12.82
CA PHE A 134 0.96 -10.66 -12.26
C PHE A 134 0.09 -9.87 -13.25
N HIS A 135 0.56 -9.62 -14.48
CA HIS A 135 -0.21 -8.80 -15.44
C HIS A 135 -1.56 -9.42 -15.81
N ALA A 136 -1.63 -10.75 -15.91
CA ALA A 136 -2.86 -11.44 -16.32
C ALA A 136 -3.94 -11.41 -15.21
N GLU A 137 -3.52 -11.43 -13.94
CA GLU A 137 -4.41 -11.40 -12.79
C GLU A 137 -4.80 -9.98 -12.34
N ALA A 138 -4.01 -8.96 -12.73
CA ALA A 138 -4.29 -7.56 -12.42
C ALA A 138 -5.59 -7.07 -13.11
N LYS A 139 -6.45 -6.37 -12.36
CA LYS A 139 -7.76 -5.88 -12.82
C LYS A 139 -7.90 -4.37 -12.67
#